data_AF-A0A355SHY9-F1
#
_entry.id   AF-A0A355SHY9-F1
#
_cell.length_a   1.000
_cell.length_b   1.000
_cell.length_c   1.000
_cell.angle_alpha   90.00
_cell.angle_beta   90.00
_cell.angle_gamma   90.00
#
_symmetry.space_group_name_H-M   'P 1'
#
loop_
_entity.id
_entity.type
_entity.pdbx_description
1 polymer ?
#
loop_
_entity_poly.entity_id
_entity_poly.type
_entity_poly.pdbx_seq_one_letter_code
_entity_poly.pdbx_strand_id
1 'polypeptide(L)'
;GGGHSIGVPLATAADYSFISPTAAMTVHPIRMNGLVIGAPQTFEYFRKMQDRILSFIERTANITKKKLLDLMQETDDLLNDMGTILIGKQAVNIGLIDEVGGLSDAIKKLKQLIEDNKKGEK
;
A
#
# COMPACT_ATOMS: atom_id res chain seq x y z
N GLY A 1 -5.79 -10.28 8.76
CA GLY A 1 -4.60 -10.72 8.03
C GLY A 1 -3.86 -9.49 7.56
N GLY A 2 -2.54 -9.43 7.80
CA GLY A 2 -1.75 -8.25 7.44
C GLY A 2 -1.51 -8.14 5.94
N GLY A 3 -1.59 -6.92 5.39
CA GLY A 3 -1.18 -6.62 4.02
C GLY A 3 0.33 -6.40 3.98
N HIS A 4 1.10 -7.44 3.69
CA HIS A 4 2.56 -7.34 3.58
C HIS A 4 2.97 -7.15 2.12
N SER A 5 3.89 -6.20 1.87
CA SER A 5 4.51 -5.97 0.56
C SER A 5 3.49 -5.81 -0.58
N ILE A 6 3.25 -6.85 -1.39
CA ILE A 6 2.31 -6.85 -2.53
C ILE A 6 0.85 -6.58 -2.12
N GLY A 7 0.51 -6.83 -0.86
CA GLY A 7 -0.83 -6.53 -0.35
C GLY A 7 -1.17 -5.04 -0.42
N VAL A 8 -0.17 -4.16 -0.31
CA VAL A 8 -0.36 -2.70 -0.40
C VAL A 8 -0.81 -2.26 -1.80
N PRO A 9 -0.03 -2.47 -2.89
CA PRO A 9 -0.47 -2.05 -4.22
C PRO A 9 -1.77 -2.74 -4.65
N LEU A 10 -2.03 -4.00 -4.26
CA LEU A 10 -3.30 -4.66 -4.56
C LEU A 10 -4.48 -4.00 -3.85
N ALA A 11 -4.34 -3.65 -2.57
CA ALA A 11 -5.40 -2.96 -1.84
C ALA A 11 -5.73 -1.60 -2.45
N THR A 12 -4.70 -0.87 -2.91
CA THR A 12 -4.88 0.42 -3.57
C THR A 12 -5.40 0.33 -4.99
N ALA A 13 -5.44 -0.86 -5.62
CA ALA A 13 -5.86 -0.98 -7.02
C ALA A 13 -7.38 -0.95 -7.22
N ALA A 14 -8.17 -1.02 -6.14
CA ALA A 14 -9.63 -0.96 -6.20
C ALA A 14 -10.13 0.49 -6.26
N ASP A 15 -11.33 0.70 -6.80
CA ASP A 15 -11.99 2.02 -6.78
C ASP A 15 -12.32 2.50 -5.35
N TYR A 16 -12.41 1.56 -4.41
CA TYR A 16 -12.56 1.83 -2.99
C TYR A 16 -12.01 0.67 -2.16
N SER A 17 -11.26 1.00 -1.11
CA SER A 17 -10.51 0.05 -0.30
C SER A 17 -10.89 0.11 1.18
N PHE A 18 -10.95 -1.06 1.81
CA PHE A 18 -11.20 -1.18 3.24
C PHE A 18 -10.04 -1.87 3.94
N ILE A 19 -9.76 -1.45 5.17
CA ILE A 19 -8.86 -2.15 6.09
C ILE A 19 -9.60 -2.45 7.41
N SER A 20 -9.47 -3.69 7.92
CA SER A 20 -10.02 -4.04 9.23
C SER A 20 -9.32 -3.23 10.33
N PRO A 21 -10.02 -2.81 11.41
CA PRO A 21 -9.42 -2.05 12.52
C PRO A 21 -8.13 -2.67 13.09
N THR A 22 -8.05 -4.00 13.11
CA THR A 22 -6.92 -4.78 13.68
C THR A 22 -5.92 -5.23 12.63
N ALA A 23 -6.16 -4.97 11.34
CA ALA A 23 -5.23 -5.31 10.28
C ALA A 23 -4.04 -4.34 10.27
N ALA A 24 -2.88 -4.86 9.89
CA ALA A 24 -1.67 -4.09 9.73
C ALA A 24 -1.20 -4.13 8.28
N MET A 25 -0.62 -3.04 7.79
CA MET A 25 0.07 -2.95 6.50
C MET A 25 1.52 -2.54 6.74
N THR A 26 2.46 -3.23 6.11
CA THR A 26 3.89 -2.90 6.25
C THR A 26 4.37 -2.23 4.98
N VAL A 27 4.87 -1.00 5.10
CA VAL A 27 5.49 -0.23 4.01
C VAL A 27 7.00 -0.31 4.20
N HIS A 28 7.68 -1.04 3.33
CA HIS A 28 9.12 -1.29 3.44
C HIS A 28 9.80 -1.25 2.06
N PRO A 29 11.13 -0.98 1.99
CA PRO A 29 11.89 -1.06 0.75
C PRO A 29 11.83 -2.44 0.12
N ILE A 30 12.06 -2.55 -1.20
CA ILE A 30 12.26 -3.85 -1.84
C ILE A 30 13.51 -4.50 -1.24
N ARG A 31 13.36 -5.74 -0.77
CA ARG A 31 14.44 -6.56 -0.20
C ARG A 31 14.76 -7.71 -1.15
N MET A 32 16.00 -8.16 -1.10
CA MET A 32 16.47 -9.35 -1.81
C MET A 32 17.45 -10.09 -0.92
N ASN A 33 17.37 -11.41 -0.91
CA ASN A 33 18.24 -12.28 -0.14
C ASN A 33 19.13 -13.13 -1.07
N GLY A 34 20.32 -13.51 -0.61
CA GLY A 34 21.25 -14.37 -1.35
C GLY A 34 22.44 -13.64 -1.96
N LEU A 35 23.16 -14.30 -2.87
CA LEU A 35 24.32 -13.72 -3.54
C LEU A 35 23.88 -12.64 -4.52
N VAL A 36 24.28 -11.39 -4.25
CA VAL A 36 23.99 -10.24 -5.11
C VAL A 36 25.24 -9.83 -5.86
N ILE A 37 25.12 -9.66 -7.18
CA ILE A 37 26.18 -9.05 -7.98
C ILE A 37 26.17 -7.55 -7.67
N GLY A 38 27.15 -7.08 -6.90
CA GLY A 38 27.30 -5.67 -6.48
C GLY A 38 27.63 -4.69 -7.61
N ALA A 39 27.20 -4.96 -8.83
CA ALA A 39 27.38 -4.10 -9.99
C ALA A 39 26.35 -2.94 -9.98
N PRO A 40 26.71 -1.74 -10.47
CA PRO A 40 25.81 -0.58 -10.52
C PRO A 40 24.45 -0.86 -11.19
N GLN A 41 24.44 -1.74 -12.20
CA GLN A 41 23.24 -2.14 -12.94
C GLN A 41 22.21 -2.83 -12.03
N THR A 42 22.68 -3.61 -11.06
CA THR A 42 21.85 -4.29 -10.07
C THR A 42 21.13 -3.26 -9.19
N PHE A 43 21.85 -2.27 -8.67
CA PHE A 43 21.26 -1.18 -7.86
C PHE A 43 20.25 -0.34 -8.66
N GLU A 44 20.59 0.01 -9.90
CA GLU A 44 19.68 0.74 -10.80
C GLU A 44 18.41 -0.05 -11.11
N TYR A 45 18.50 -1.36 -11.26
CA TYR A 45 17.35 -2.23 -11.44
C TYR A 45 16.40 -2.17 -10.24
N PHE A 46 16.92 -2.27 -9.01
CA PHE A 46 16.09 -2.17 -7.78
C PHE A 46 15.47 -0.80 -7.63
N ARG A 47 16.23 0.27 -7.89
CA ARG A 47 15.71 1.63 -7.84
C ARG A 47 14.52 1.77 -8.80
N LYS A 48 14.65 1.31 -10.05
CA LYS A 48 13.56 1.34 -11.04
C LYS A 48 12.36 0.48 -10.64
N MET A 49 12.58 -0.67 -10.01
CA MET A 49 11.50 -1.52 -9.54
C MET A 49 10.72 -0.85 -8.40
N GLN A 50 11.43 -0.31 -7.40
CA GLN A 50 10.82 0.42 -6.29
C GLN A 50 10.06 1.65 -6.81
N ASP A 51 10.66 2.39 -7.73
CA ASP A 51 10.05 3.55 -8.38
C ASP A 51 8.72 3.22 -9.06
N ARG A 52 8.65 2.08 -9.78
CA ARG A 52 7.42 1.60 -10.44
C ARG A 52 6.31 1.26 -9.44
N ILE A 53 6.64 0.57 -8.34
CA ILE A 53 5.67 0.23 -7.30
C ILE A 53 5.13 1.49 -6.63
N LEU A 54 6.04 2.40 -6.24
CA LEU A 54 5.66 3.65 -5.58
C LEU A 54 4.78 4.53 -6.49
N SER A 55 5.14 4.63 -7.78
CA SER A 55 4.37 5.42 -8.74
C SER A 55 3.00 4.79 -9.05
N PHE A 56 2.87 3.46 -8.95
CA PHE A 56 1.58 2.79 -9.02
C PHE A 56 0.71 3.20 -7.84
N ILE A 57 1.23 3.07 -6.60
CA ILE A 57 0.49 3.40 -5.38
C ILE A 57 0.08 4.87 -5.36
N GLU A 58 0.98 5.79 -5.72
CA GLU A 58 0.68 7.23 -5.78
C GLU A 58 -0.44 7.57 -6.77
N ARG A 59 -0.60 6.78 -7.84
CA ARG A 59 -1.70 6.96 -8.80
C ARG A 59 -3.02 6.40 -8.31
N THR A 60 -2.99 5.37 -7.47
CA THR A 60 -4.18 4.59 -7.09
C THR A 60 -4.61 4.79 -5.63
N ALA A 61 -3.88 5.59 -4.86
CA ALA A 61 -4.23 5.98 -3.49
C ALA A 61 -3.98 7.47 -3.28
N ASN A 62 -4.53 8.04 -2.21
CA ASN A 62 -4.40 9.46 -1.88
C ASN A 62 -3.14 9.73 -1.04
N ILE A 63 -1.98 9.23 -1.50
CA ILE A 63 -0.70 9.34 -0.80
C ILE A 63 0.41 9.67 -1.80
N THR A 64 1.35 10.52 -1.39
CA THR A 64 2.49 10.89 -2.24
C THR A 64 3.61 9.86 -2.16
N LYS A 65 4.35 9.72 -3.27
CA LYS A 65 5.58 8.91 -3.32
C LYS A 65 6.61 9.36 -2.30
N LYS A 66 6.70 10.66 -2.02
CA LYS A 66 7.56 11.19 -0.95
C LYS A 66 7.17 10.60 0.40
N LYS A 67 5.88 10.64 0.78
CA LYS A 67 5.43 10.08 2.05
C LYS A 67 5.68 8.57 2.14
N LEU A 68 5.50 7.83 1.04
CA LEU A 68 5.84 6.41 1.00
C LEU A 68 7.34 6.16 1.21
N LEU A 69 8.22 6.98 0.61
CA LEU A 69 9.66 6.89 0.83
C LEU A 69 10.04 7.22 2.28
N ASP A 70 9.42 8.24 2.88
CA ASP A 70 9.64 8.58 4.28
C ASP A 70 9.27 7.40 5.19
N LEU A 71 8.12 6.76 4.97
CA LEU A 71 7.70 5.55 5.71
C LEU A 71 8.64 4.35 5.49
N MET A 72 9.28 4.23 4.32
CA MET A 72 10.27 3.17 4.08
C MET A 72 11.61 3.42 4.79
N GLN A 73 11.90 4.68 5.14
CA GLN A 73 13.12 5.13 5.81
C GLN A 73 12.95 5.24 7.32
N GLU A 74 11.71 5.34 7.80
CA GLU A 74 11.39 5.26 9.23
C GLU A 74 11.94 3.93 9.79
N THR A 75 12.66 4.06 10.89
CA THR A 75 13.21 2.95 11.67
C THR A 75 12.54 3.03 13.04
N ASP A 76 11.63 2.11 13.32
CA ASP A 76 11.21 1.87 14.70
C ASP A 76 12.28 1.05 15.43
N ASP A 77 12.28 1.09 16.77
CA ASP A 77 13.28 0.60 17.74
C ASP A 77 13.89 -0.81 17.53
N LEU A 78 13.40 -1.59 16.57
CA LEU A 78 14.01 -2.83 16.11
C LEU A 78 15.01 -2.52 14.98
N LEU A 79 16.28 -2.35 15.35
CA LEU A 79 17.46 -2.10 14.50
C LEU A 79 17.59 -2.93 13.20
N ASN A 80 16.74 -3.93 12.98
CA ASN A 80 16.80 -4.85 11.84
C ASN A 80 15.60 -4.77 10.88
N ASP A 81 14.52 -4.05 11.19
CA ASP A 81 13.36 -3.93 10.29
C ASP A 81 13.18 -2.50 9.79
N MET A 82 13.70 -2.22 8.59
CA MET A 82 13.38 -0.98 7.87
C MET A 82 11.94 -0.98 7.40
N GLY A 83 11.22 0.12 7.64
CA GLY A 83 9.87 0.35 7.16
C GLY A 83 8.84 0.50 8.29
N THR A 84 7.73 1.17 7.99
CA THR A 84 6.65 1.44 8.96
C THR A 84 5.57 0.36 8.92
N ILE A 85 5.08 -0.03 10.10
CA ILE A 85 3.85 -0.81 10.26
C ILE A 85 2.68 0.15 10.54
N LEU A 86 1.67 0.11 9.68
CA LEU A 86 0.46 0.93 9.78
C LEU A 86 -0.71 0.06 10.21
N ILE A 87 -1.29 0.35 11.38
CA ILE A 87 -2.46 -0.34 11.93
C ILE A 87 -3.73 0.38 11.46
N GLY A 88 -4.60 -0.33 10.74
CA GLY A 88 -5.98 0.06 10.39
C GLY A 88 -6.17 1.55 10.10
N LYS A 89 -6.52 2.30 11.15
CA LYS A 89 -6.77 3.75 11.09
C LYS A 89 -5.55 4.58 10.65
N GLN A 90 -4.33 4.15 10.95
CA GLN A 90 -3.11 4.82 10.48
C GLN A 90 -3.01 4.80 8.94
N ALA A 91 -3.33 3.66 8.31
CA ALA A 91 -3.32 3.55 6.84
C ALA A 91 -4.36 4.48 6.19
N VAL A 92 -5.53 4.63 6.82
CA VAL A 92 -6.58 5.55 6.36
C VAL A 92 -6.17 7.01 6.56
N ASN A 93 -5.62 7.36 7.72
CA ASN A 93 -5.23 8.73 8.05
C ASN A 93 -4.18 9.30 7.08
N ILE A 94 -3.30 8.46 6.53
CA ILE A 94 -2.28 8.87 5.56
C ILE A 94 -2.75 8.79 4.10
N GLY A 95 -4.00 8.40 3.86
CA GLY A 95 -4.59 8.27 2.54
C GLY A 95 -4.16 7.03 1.75
N LEU A 96 -3.59 6.02 2.41
CA LEU A 96 -3.19 4.76 1.77
C LEU A 96 -4.39 3.83 1.52
N ILE A 97 -5.41 3.89 2.39
CA ILE A 97 -6.66 3.13 2.29
C ILE A 97 -7.83 4.11 2.52
N ASP A 98 -8.98 3.85 1.90
CA ASP A 98 -10.11 4.79 1.96
C ASP A 98 -10.86 4.75 3.30
N GLU A 99 -11.10 3.56 3.86
CA GLU A 99 -11.93 3.44 5.06
C GLU A 99 -11.53 2.26 5.96
N VAL A 100 -11.77 2.42 7.27
CA VAL A 100 -11.71 1.31 8.22
C VAL A 100 -13.06 0.60 8.21
N GLY A 101 -13.08 -0.70 7.92
CA GLY A 101 -14.33 -1.45 7.84
C GLY A 101 -14.15 -2.96 7.76
N GLY A 102 -15.27 -3.67 7.92
CA GLY A 102 -15.35 -5.12 7.78
C GLY A 102 -15.89 -5.56 6.42
N LEU A 103 -16.11 -6.87 6.28
CA LEU A 103 -16.67 -7.44 5.07
C LEU A 103 -18.07 -6.90 4.74
N SER A 104 -18.91 -6.69 5.77
CA SER A 104 -20.25 -6.14 5.57
C SER A 104 -20.22 -4.73 4.96
N ASP A 105 -19.26 -3.90 5.37
CA ASP A 105 -19.07 -2.55 4.83
C ASP A 105 -18.60 -2.62 3.37
N ALA A 106 -17.63 -3.49 3.09
CA ALA A 106 -17.14 -3.73 1.73
C ALA A 106 -18.24 -4.21 0.77
N ILE A 107 -19.08 -5.16 1.20
CA ILE A 107 -20.22 -5.65 0.39
C ILE A 107 -21.23 -4.53 0.17
N LYS A 108 -21.53 -3.72 1.19
CA LYS A 108 -22.44 -2.59 1.08
C LYS A 108 -21.91 -1.56 0.07
N LYS A 109 -20.62 -1.22 0.15
CA LYS A 109 -19.96 -0.31 -0.79
C LYS A 109 -19.96 -0.85 -2.22
N LEU A 110 -19.68 -2.14 -2.40
CA LEU A 110 -19.74 -2.78 -3.72
C LEU A 110 -21.14 -2.67 -4.34
N LYS A 111 -22.20 -2.96 -3.57
CA LYS A 111 -23.58 -2.82 -4.04
C LYS A 111 -23.90 -1.38 -4.43
N GLN A 112 -23.45 -0.41 -3.62
CA GLN A 112 -23.60 1.01 -3.93
C GLN A 112 -22.91 1.37 -5.25
N LEU A 113 -21.64 0.97 -5.45
CA LEU A 113 -20.90 1.25 -6.69
C LEU A 113 -21.57 0.63 -7.93
N ILE A 114 -22.13 -0.58 -7.79
CA ILE A 114 -22.91 -1.23 -8.87
C ILE A 114 -24.17 -0.42 -9.21
N GLU A 115 -24.88 0.11 -8.20
CA GLU A 115 -26.06 0.95 -8.42
C GLU A 115 -25.70 2.30 -9.04
N ASP A 116 -24.62 2.93 -8.60
CA ASP A 116 -24.17 4.23 -9.11
C ASP A 116 -23.72 4.12 -10.57
N ASN A 117 -22.99 3.07 -10.94
CA ASN A 117 -22.63 2.81 -12.34
C ASN A 117 -23.85 2.64 -13.24
N LYS A 118 -24.89 1.91 -12.78
CA LYS A 118 -26.14 1.74 -13.55
C LYS A 118 -26.92 3.05 -13.75
N LYS A 119 -26.76 4.04 -12.87
CA LYS A 119 -27.40 5.36 -12.99
C LYS A 119 -26.62 6.27 -13.93
N GLY A 120 -25.29 6.19 -13.94
CA GLY A 120 -24.43 6.97 -14.84
C GLY A 120 -24.50 6.56 -16.31
N GLU A 121 -24.98 5.35 -16.61
CA GLU A 121 -25.21 4.86 -17.98
C GLU A 121 -26.57 5.29 -18.58
N LYS A 122 -27.43 5.99 -17.82
CA LYS A 122 -28.73 6.53 -18.28
C LYS A 122 -28.67 8.02 -18.52
#